data_AF-A0A433A015-F1
#
_entry.id   AF-A0A433A015-F1
#
_cell.length_a   1.000
_cell.length_b   1.000
_cell.length_c   1.000
_cell.angle_alpha   90.00
_cell.angle_beta   90.00
_cell.angle_gamma   90.00
#
_symmetry.space_group_name_H-M   'P 1'
#
loop_
_entity.id
_entity.type
_entity.pdbx_description
1 polymer ?
#
loop_
_entity_poly.entity_id
_entity_poly.type
_entity_poly.pdbx_seq_one_letter_code
_entity_poly.pdbx_strand_id
1 'polypeptide(L)' 'MVPPPTQWLGFAEETKANLSAATSGSNNPNYGKTASEDTRALMSAAKVGKYAGKNNPNYGKPSANLLVFLYEIWRAT' A
#
# COMPACT_ATOMS: atom_id res chain seq x y z
N MET A 1 -34.22 -15.66 -9.13
CA MET A 1 -34.11 -15.33 -7.70
C MET A 1 -32.76 -14.67 -7.50
N VAL A 2 -32.70 -13.35 -7.44
CA VAL A 2 -31.44 -12.58 -7.31
C VAL A 2 -31.12 -12.49 -5.82
N PRO A 3 -29.90 -12.84 -5.36
CA PRO A 3 -29.58 -12.79 -3.94
C PRO A 3 -29.71 -11.35 -3.41
N PRO A 4 -30.13 -11.17 -2.14
CA PRO A 4 -30.34 -9.84 -1.59
C PRO A 4 -29.03 -9.04 -1.61
N PRO A 5 -29.07 -7.75 -1.98
CA PRO A 5 -27.88 -6.92 -1.99
C PRO A 5 -27.33 -6.84 -0.57
N THR A 6 -26.17 -7.47 -0.36
CA THR A 6 -25.43 -7.32 0.89
C THR A 6 -25.06 -5.86 1.03
N GLN A 7 -25.77 -5.21 1.95
CA GLN A 7 -25.39 -4.06 2.77
C GLN A 7 -24.17 -3.30 2.27
N TRP A 8 -24.38 -2.02 1.92
CA TRP A 8 -23.45 -0.97 1.48
C TRP A 8 -22.15 -0.83 2.32
N LEU A 9 -21.39 -1.91 2.48
CA LEU A 9 -20.36 -2.07 3.48
C LEU A 9 -19.30 -3.03 2.95
N GLY A 10 -18.44 -2.49 2.08
CA GLY A 10 -17.23 -3.17 1.65
C GLY A 10 -17.48 -4.35 0.71
N PHE A 11 -16.82 -4.33 -0.44
CA PHE A 11 -16.67 -5.52 -1.27
C PHE A 11 -16.35 -6.74 -0.39
N ALA A 12 -17.07 -7.85 -0.56
CA ALA A 12 -16.72 -9.11 0.08
C ALA A 12 -15.23 -9.40 -0.16
N GLU A 13 -14.53 -9.96 0.81
CA GLU A 13 -13.08 -10.23 0.70
C GLU A 13 -12.74 -11.02 -0.58
N GLU A 14 -13.63 -11.94 -0.95
CA GLU A 14 -13.54 -12.68 -2.22
C GLU A 14 -13.61 -11.75 -3.45
N THR A 15 -14.55 -10.80 -3.48
CA THR A 15 -14.65 -9.81 -4.55
C THR A 15 -13.40 -8.93 -4.64
N LYS A 16 -12.84 -8.51 -3.50
CA LYS A 16 -11.58 -7.74 -3.47
C LYS A 16 -10.42 -8.57 -4.01
N ALA A 17 -10.31 -9.82 -3.59
CA ALA A 17 -9.27 -10.74 -4.05
C ALA A 17 -9.38 -10.98 -5.56
N ASN A 18 -10.59 -11.22 -6.07
CA ASN A 18 -10.85 -11.45 -7.49
C ASN A 18 -10.51 -10.21 -8.34
N LEU A 19 -10.90 -9.01 -7.90
CA LEU A 19 -10.56 -7.76 -8.58
C LEU A 19 -9.05 -7.50 -8.58
N SER A 20 -8.38 -7.78 -7.46
CA SER A 20 -6.93 -7.68 -7.33
C SER A 20 -6.23 -8.61 -8.33
N ALA A 21 -6.64 -9.89 -8.38
CA ALA A 21 -6.07 -10.86 -9.31
C ALA A 21 -6.31 -10.48 -10.78
N ALA A 22 -7.51 -9.97 -11.09
CA ALA A 22 -7.89 -9.58 -12.46
C ALA A 22 -7.10 -8.37 -12.99
N THR A 23 -6.53 -7.53 -12.12
CA THR A 23 -5.82 -6.30 -12.52
C THR A 23 -4.32 -6.34 -12.22
N SER A 24 -3.81 -7.50 -11.81
CA SER A 24 -2.41 -7.72 -11.45
C SER A 24 -1.57 -8.27 -12.60
N GLY A 25 -0.25 -8.11 -12.50
CA GLY A 25 0.69 -8.65 -13.47
C GLY A 25 0.40 -8.20 -14.90
N SER A 26 0.44 -9.14 -15.85
CA SER A 26 0.15 -8.90 -17.28
C SER A 26 -1.27 -8.40 -17.56
N ASN A 27 -2.21 -8.60 -16.63
CA ASN A 27 -3.59 -8.12 -16.79
C ASN A 27 -3.74 -6.65 -16.43
N ASN A 28 -2.73 -6.03 -15.81
CA ASN A 28 -2.76 -4.60 -15.54
C ASN A 28 -2.77 -3.82 -16.86
N PRO A 29 -3.69 -2.88 -17.10
CA PRO A 29 -3.74 -2.08 -18.33
C PRO A 29 -2.46 -1.27 -18.61
N ASN A 30 -1.66 -1.02 -17.57
CA ASN A 30 -0.38 -0.33 -17.64
C ASN A 30 0.83 -1.28 -17.54
N TYR A 31 0.62 -2.60 -17.61
CA TYR A 31 1.72 -3.55 -17.62
C TYR A 31 2.66 -3.30 -18.79
N GLY A 32 3.97 -3.25 -18.51
CA GLY A 32 5.01 -2.95 -19.50
C GLY A 32 5.07 -1.51 -19.99
N LYS A 33 4.19 -0.61 -19.52
CA LYS A 33 4.21 0.81 -19.89
C LYS A 33 5.05 1.61 -18.90
N THR A 34 5.85 2.55 -19.42
CA THR A 34 6.62 3.50 -18.61
C THR A 34 6.01 4.89 -18.73
N ALA A 35 5.90 5.60 -17.60
CA ALA A 35 5.47 6.99 -17.60
C ALA A 35 6.51 7.87 -18.31
N SER A 36 6.05 8.92 -19.02
CA SER A 36 6.96 9.90 -19.64
C SER A 36 7.78 10.63 -18.59
N GLU A 37 8.94 11.16 -19.00
CA GLU A 37 9.82 11.89 -18.08
C GLU A 37 9.11 13.09 -17.44
N ASP A 38 8.31 13.83 -18.22
CA ASP A 38 7.51 14.95 -17.71
C ASP A 38 6.50 14.50 -16.64
N THR A 39 5.83 13.36 -16.86
CA THR A 39 4.87 12.82 -15.88
C THR A 39 5.59 12.41 -14.59
N ARG A 40 6.76 11.78 -14.72
CA ARG A 40 7.59 11.40 -13.57
C ARG A 40 8.06 12.63 -12.79
N ALA A 41 8.47 13.68 -13.50
CA ALA A 41 8.88 14.95 -12.90
C ALA A 41 7.73 15.61 -12.12
N LEU A 42 6.53 15.69 -12.71
CA LEU A 42 5.34 16.23 -12.04
C LEU A 42 4.96 15.43 -10.79
N MET A 43 4.95 14.10 -10.88
CA MET A 43 4.68 13.23 -9.73
C MET A 43 5.74 13.35 -8.64
N SER A 44 7.01 13.56 -9.02
CA SER A 44 8.12 13.78 -8.09
C SER A 44 7.93 15.10 -7.35
N ALA A 45 7.70 16.19 -8.09
CA ALA A 45 7.48 17.53 -7.53
C ALA A 45 6.31 17.54 -6.52
N ALA A 46 5.21 16.86 -6.85
CA ALA A 46 4.05 16.76 -5.96
C ALA A 46 4.30 15.97 -4.66
N LYS A 47 5.34 15.13 -4.63
CA LYS A 47 5.70 14.30 -3.46
C LYS A 47 6.78 14.94 -2.57
N VAL A 48 7.48 15.96 -3.04
CA VAL A 48 8.52 16.66 -2.28
C VAL A 48 7.93 17.17 -0.96
N GLY A 49 8.61 16.89 0.16
CA GLY A 49 8.20 17.34 1.50
C GLY A 49 7.00 16.60 2.12
N LYS A 50 6.19 15.88 1.34
CA LYS A 50 4.97 15.20 1.82
C LYS A 50 5.25 14.13 2.89
N TYR A 51 6.38 13.44 2.79
CA TYR A 51 6.77 12.38 3.72
C TYR A 51 8.09 12.70 4.45
N ALA A 52 8.42 13.99 4.59
CA ALA A 52 9.64 14.43 5.25
C ALA A 52 9.40 14.72 6.74
N GLY A 53 10.35 14.32 7.60
CA GLY A 53 10.30 14.60 9.04
C GLY A 53 8.96 14.20 9.67
N LYS A 54 8.38 15.12 10.45
CA LYS A 54 7.10 14.93 11.16
C LYS A 54 5.89 14.70 10.25
N ASN A 55 5.98 15.05 8.96
CA ASN A 55 4.89 14.81 8.01
C ASN A 55 4.82 13.35 7.56
N ASN A 56 5.90 12.58 7.78
CA ASN A 56 5.89 11.16 7.49
C ASN A 56 4.94 10.43 8.47
N PRO A 57 3.97 9.64 7.99
CA PRO A 57 3.10 8.82 8.85
C PRO A 57 3.85 7.81 9.75
N ASN A 58 5.10 7.53 9.41
CA ASN A 58 6.01 6.65 10.15
C ASN A 58 6.99 7.43 11.04
N TYR A 59 6.88 8.76 11.12
CA TYR A 59 7.73 9.54 12.01
C TYR A 59 7.55 9.12 13.46
N GLY A 60 8.66 8.83 14.15
CA GLY A 60 8.67 8.37 15.54
C GLY A 60 8.17 6.94 15.77
N LYS A 61 7.74 6.22 14.73
CA LYS A 61 7.39 4.79 14.84
C LYS A 61 8.66 3.96 14.69
N PRO A 62 9.00 3.09 15.66
CA PRO A 62 10.13 2.18 15.51
C PRO A 62 9.83 1.22 14.35
N SER A 63 10.87 0.85 13.61
CA SER A 63 10.72 -0.24 12.64
C SER A 63 10.38 -1.52 13.39
N ALA A 64 9.53 -2.36 12.79
CA ALA A 64 9.13 -3.65 13.39
C ALA A 64 10.37 -4.49 13.78
N ASN A 65 11.44 -4.41 13.00
CA ASN A 65 12.71 -5.09 13.27
C ASN A 65 13.37 -4.61 14.57
N LEU A 66 13.31 -3.31 14.90
CA LEU A 66 13.83 -2.79 16.15
C LEU A 66 13.03 -3.30 17.35
N LEU A 67 11.70 -3.39 17.22
CA LEU A 67 10.85 -3.93 18.29
C LEU A 67 11.12 -5.41 18.54
N VAL A 68 11.26 -6.21 17.47
CA VAL A 68 11.63 -7.63 17.57
C VAL A 68 13.01 -7.77 18.20
N PHE A 69 14.01 -7.01 17.75
CA PHE A 69 15.37 -7.07 18.29
C PHE A 69 15.43 -6.72 19.79
N LEU A 70 14.73 -5.68 20.23
CA LEU A 70 14.67 -5.31 21.65
C LEU A 70 13.93 -6.37 22.49
N TYR A 71 12.89 -6.98 21.94
CA TYR A 71 12.19 -8.09 22.58
C TYR A 71 13.09 -9.32 22.73
N GLU A 72 13.89 -9.64 21.70
CA GLU A 72 14.88 -10.73 21.74
C GLU A 72 15.97 -10.52 22.80
N ILE A 73 16.41 -9.27 23.02
CA ILE A 73 17.35 -8.93 24.10
C ILE A 73 16.68 -9.09 25.48
N TRP A 74 15.45 -8.59 25.62
CA TRP A 74 14.71 -8.65 26.90
C TRP A 74 14.40 -10.10 27.33
N ARG A 75 14.07 -11.01 26.41
CA ARG A 75 13.82 -12.44 26.72
C ARG A 75 15.09 -13.25 27.02
N ALA A 76 16.26 -12.71 26.70
CA ALA A 76 17.55 -13.38 26.87
C ALA A 76 18.28 -12.94 28.16
N THR A 77 17.68 -12.04 28.94
CA THR A 77 18.14 -11.57 30.25
C THR A 77 17.23 -12.13 31.34
#